data_AF-A0A7Y7HWC4-F1
#
_entry.id   AF-A0A7Y7HWC4-F1
#
_cell.length_a   1.000
_cell.length_b   1.000
_cell.length_c   1.000
_cell.angle_alpha   90.00
_cell.angle_beta   90.00
_cell.angle_gamma   90.00
#
_symmetry.space_group_name_H-M   'P 1'
#
loop_
_entity.id
_entity.type
_entity.pdbx_description
1 polymer ?
#
loop_
_entity_poly.entity_id
_entity_poly.type
_entity_poly.pdbx_seq_one_letter_code
_entity_poly.pdbx_strand_id
1 'polypeptide(L)'
;MRHCLRHRLAVLFAALFLISVPALAGTAAHFGPRLLLVRKDGHSALFLPESHIGSPAQEDGYFRDVIRPAFAASSALLAERSSVSWFERGYDQAACADEGAAEAALDSRLNAALREQAPAVPPPLRSVAASDRLETLGRFIRFHLLFVNAHQRAMGRLPAQADATAQRFQVRNAQSGVLLAEAPRRTSSVEDTGTWLDAYCAMTPQQRAALIASTIEQSRQESAAGAGGSAEQLRDSTYRDNDADYQRELDRVRAALQAHAATTDARAWTQDELVLNRFMIVQRSKAWVAGMSAVLAHERLPFYALGAAHFADSPSGPGLITLLRANGYAVQLLADRRALNAALAQLPPARAAERETPLAVRPLAGDCHTDGDSYGCSWSDPTTSYTVLNAQSSQPLEIWSACFQREGMLGPERHCVSSTRQADAQRAADLGASRRRDKPPPAPAQP
;
A
#
# COMPACT_ATOMS: atom_id res chain seq x y z
N MET A 1 0.66 52.55 9.70
CA MET A 1 -0.24 52.81 8.55
C MET A 1 0.26 51.94 7.40
N ARG A 2 -0.36 50.84 6.96
CA ARG A 2 -1.77 50.58 6.73
C ARG A 2 -2.06 49.09 6.95
N HIS A 3 -2.77 48.79 8.04
CA HIS A 3 -3.65 47.63 8.13
C HIS A 3 -4.94 47.91 7.35
N CYS A 4 -5.71 46.86 7.09
CA CYS A 4 -7.11 46.86 6.63
C CYS A 4 -7.34 47.15 5.14
N LEU A 5 -7.34 46.10 4.30
CA LEU A 5 -8.23 46.05 3.13
C LEU A 5 -8.31 44.61 2.55
N ARG A 6 -8.96 43.66 3.25
CA ARG A 6 -9.36 42.37 2.65
C ARG A 6 -10.51 41.64 3.39
N HIS A 7 -11.39 42.41 4.02
CA HIS A 7 -12.67 41.94 4.53
C HIS A 7 -13.75 42.95 4.14
N ARG A 8 -14.44 42.69 3.01
CA ARG A 8 -15.74 43.27 2.60
C ARG A 8 -16.06 42.83 1.17
N LEU A 9 -16.48 41.58 1.01
CA LEU A 9 -17.32 41.11 -0.10
C LEU A 9 -17.94 39.76 0.28
N ALA A 10 -18.61 39.78 1.43
CA ALA A 10 -19.64 38.85 1.82
C ALA A 10 -20.76 39.73 2.41
N VAL A 11 -22.02 39.32 2.22
CA VAL A 11 -23.26 40.05 2.53
C VAL A 11 -23.79 40.91 1.37
N LEU A 12 -24.40 40.24 0.37
CA LEU A 12 -25.67 40.60 -0.29
C LEU A 12 -25.90 39.72 -1.52
N PHE A 13 -26.25 38.45 -1.31
CA PHE A 13 -27.07 37.61 -2.21
C PHE A 13 -27.54 36.39 -1.42
N ALA A 14 -28.28 36.67 -0.34
CA ALA A 14 -28.94 35.68 0.51
C ALA A 14 -30.44 36.01 0.55
N ALA A 15 -31.09 35.89 -0.60
CA ALA A 15 -32.55 35.78 -0.74
C ALA A 15 -32.85 35.44 -2.22
N LEU A 16 -33.64 34.39 -2.46
CA LEU A 16 -34.08 33.86 -3.76
C LEU A 16 -33.13 32.87 -4.48
N PHE A 17 -32.83 31.74 -3.85
CA PHE A 17 -32.74 30.45 -4.54
C PHE A 17 -33.14 29.32 -3.59
N LEU A 18 -34.45 29.25 -3.29
CA LEU A 18 -35.11 27.99 -2.91
C LEU A 18 -35.29 27.14 -4.18
N ILE A 19 -34.18 26.76 -4.82
CA ILE A 19 -34.18 25.55 -5.63
C ILE A 19 -33.90 24.43 -4.65
N SER A 20 -34.91 23.56 -4.51
CA SER A 20 -34.78 22.23 -3.94
C SER A 20 -33.62 21.53 -4.65
N VAL A 21 -32.40 21.63 -4.10
CA VAL A 21 -31.31 20.75 -4.48
C VAL A 21 -31.84 19.37 -4.08
N PRO A 22 -32.12 18.45 -5.03
CA PRO A 22 -32.44 17.10 -4.63
C PRO A 22 -31.28 16.67 -3.76
N ALA A 23 -31.57 16.22 -2.54
CA ALA A 23 -30.59 15.51 -1.76
C ALA A 23 -30.08 14.40 -2.68
N LEU A 24 -28.88 14.62 -3.22
CA LEU A 24 -28.14 13.61 -3.95
C LEU A 24 -27.91 12.54 -2.90
N ALA A 25 -28.86 11.61 -2.80
CA ALA A 25 -28.67 10.34 -2.12
C ALA A 25 -27.40 9.81 -2.76
N GLY A 26 -26.29 9.92 -2.01
CA GLY A 26 -24.97 9.63 -2.52
C GLY A 26 -25.00 8.24 -3.10
N THR A 27 -25.01 8.14 -4.42
CA THR A 27 -24.81 6.87 -5.11
C THR A 27 -23.47 6.40 -4.62
N ALA A 28 -23.46 5.34 -3.81
CA ALA A 28 -22.24 4.72 -3.32
C ALA A 28 -21.28 4.60 -4.51
N ALA A 29 -20.06 5.12 -4.37
CA ALA A 29 -19.11 5.17 -5.47
C ALA A 29 -18.97 3.76 -6.05
N HIS A 30 -19.36 3.59 -7.31
CA HIS A 30 -19.23 2.31 -7.99
C HIS A 30 -17.95 2.32 -8.81
N PHE A 31 -16.92 1.70 -8.25
CA PHE A 31 -15.62 1.61 -8.91
C PHE A 31 -15.61 0.71 -10.13
N GLY A 32 -16.66 -0.07 -10.40
CA GLY A 32 -16.79 -0.92 -11.58
C GLY A 32 -15.68 -1.98 -11.73
N PRO A 33 -15.56 -2.58 -12.93
CA PRO A 33 -14.53 -3.56 -13.21
C PRO A 33 -13.14 -2.94 -13.15
N ARG A 34 -12.22 -3.62 -12.45
CA ARG A 34 -10.85 -3.15 -12.22
C ARG A 34 -9.78 -4.25 -12.10
N LEU A 35 -10.16 -5.53 -12.07
CA LEU A 35 -9.18 -6.61 -12.06
C LEU A 35 -8.68 -6.89 -13.49
N LEU A 36 -7.37 -6.88 -13.69
CA LEU A 36 -6.75 -7.18 -14.98
C LEU A 36 -6.21 -8.61 -14.99
N LEU A 37 -6.40 -9.28 -16.12
CA LEU A 37 -5.76 -10.53 -16.48
C LEU A 37 -4.62 -10.24 -17.45
N VAL A 38 -3.43 -10.71 -17.10
CA VAL A 38 -2.23 -10.55 -17.92
C VAL A 38 -1.73 -11.92 -18.34
N ARG A 39 -1.48 -12.11 -19.65
CA ARG A 39 -1.14 -13.42 -20.22
C ARG A 39 0.03 -13.36 -21.19
N LYS A 40 0.89 -14.37 -21.14
CA LYS A 40 1.99 -14.60 -22.10
C LYS A 40 2.42 -16.05 -22.05
N ASP A 41 2.60 -16.67 -23.22
CA ASP A 41 3.16 -18.02 -23.36
C ASP A 41 2.49 -19.09 -22.47
N GLY A 42 1.16 -19.03 -22.32
CA GLY A 42 0.39 -19.96 -21.48
C GLY A 42 0.42 -19.64 -19.97
N HIS A 43 1.20 -18.64 -19.55
CA HIS A 43 1.21 -18.13 -18.18
C HIS A 43 0.17 -17.04 -18.00
N SER A 44 -0.38 -16.94 -16.78
CA SER A 44 -1.36 -15.92 -16.39
C SER A 44 -0.97 -15.28 -15.07
N ALA A 45 -1.24 -13.98 -14.95
CA ALA A 45 -1.17 -13.22 -13.70
C ALA A 45 -2.45 -12.37 -13.56
N LEU A 46 -2.84 -12.10 -12.32
CA LEU A 46 -3.90 -11.15 -12.01
C LEU A 46 -3.28 -9.88 -11.47
N PHE A 47 -3.76 -8.72 -11.92
CA PHE A 47 -3.33 -7.43 -11.42
C PHE A 47 -4.54 -6.66 -10.91
N LEU A 48 -4.48 -6.24 -9.65
CA LEU A 48 -5.42 -5.34 -9.01
C LEU A 48 -4.77 -3.94 -8.92
N PRO A 49 -5.21 -2.98 -9.75
CA PRO A 49 -5.01 -1.57 -9.48
C PRO A 49 -5.76 -1.22 -8.19
N GLU A 50 -5.04 -0.95 -7.10
CA GLU A 50 -5.60 -0.58 -5.81
C GLU A 50 -5.21 0.85 -5.42
N SER A 51 -5.97 1.44 -4.51
CA SER A 51 -5.52 2.60 -3.76
C SER A 51 -4.70 2.16 -2.55
N HIS A 52 -3.71 2.95 -2.15
CA HIS A 52 -2.90 2.61 -0.98
C HIS A 52 -3.70 2.69 0.33
N ILE A 53 -4.77 3.47 0.36
CA ILE A 53 -5.73 3.57 1.48
C ILE A 53 -7.03 2.95 1.01
N GLY A 54 -7.57 1.99 1.76
CA GLY A 54 -8.90 1.44 1.47
C GLY A 54 -10.00 2.38 1.96
N SER A 55 -11.21 2.19 1.44
CA SER A 55 -12.41 2.85 1.93
C SER A 55 -13.59 1.89 1.98
N PRO A 56 -14.67 2.20 2.72
CA PRO A 56 -15.89 1.42 2.66
C PRO A 56 -16.49 1.25 1.26
N ALA A 57 -16.30 2.23 0.37
CA ALA A 57 -16.84 2.14 -0.99
C ALA A 57 -16.11 1.10 -1.84
N GLN A 58 -14.85 0.76 -1.51
CA GLN A 58 -14.04 -0.17 -2.29
C GLN A 58 -14.40 -1.65 -2.05
N GLU A 59 -15.14 -1.94 -0.98
CA GLU A 59 -15.77 -3.25 -0.74
C GLU A 59 -17.11 -3.34 -1.48
N ASP A 60 -17.12 -3.01 -2.77
CA ASP A 60 -18.30 -3.06 -3.63
C ASP A 60 -18.65 -4.49 -4.08
N GLY A 61 -19.72 -4.63 -4.88
CA GLY A 61 -20.13 -5.93 -5.43
C GLY A 61 -19.02 -6.57 -6.27
N TYR A 62 -18.30 -5.78 -7.07
CA TYR A 62 -17.21 -6.29 -7.88
C TYR A 62 -16.05 -6.84 -7.04
N PHE A 63 -15.72 -6.19 -5.92
CA PHE A 63 -14.73 -6.73 -4.97
C PHE A 63 -15.14 -8.11 -4.45
N ARG A 64 -16.39 -8.26 -4.01
CA ARG A 64 -16.91 -9.52 -3.46
C ARG A 64 -17.01 -10.64 -4.50
N ASP A 65 -17.46 -10.32 -5.71
CA ASP A 65 -17.84 -11.34 -6.70
C ASP A 65 -16.68 -11.70 -7.64
N VAL A 66 -15.74 -10.78 -7.87
CA VAL A 66 -14.63 -10.95 -8.82
C VAL A 66 -13.28 -10.96 -8.10
N ILE A 67 -12.93 -9.88 -7.40
CA ILE A 67 -11.59 -9.72 -6.82
C ILE A 67 -11.30 -10.79 -5.76
N ARG A 68 -12.18 -10.92 -4.76
CA ARG A 68 -11.99 -11.86 -3.64
C ARG A 68 -11.88 -13.32 -4.11
N PRO A 69 -12.74 -13.83 -5.00
CA PRO A 69 -12.56 -15.19 -5.51
C PRO A 69 -11.37 -15.36 -6.46
N ALA A 70 -10.97 -14.33 -7.19
CA ALA A 70 -9.77 -14.38 -8.03
C ALA A 70 -8.51 -14.49 -7.15
N PHE A 71 -8.48 -13.74 -6.05
CA PHE A 71 -7.46 -13.89 -5.02
C PHE A 71 -7.47 -15.27 -4.36
N ALA A 72 -8.66 -15.81 -4.06
CA ALA A 72 -8.78 -17.17 -3.52
C ALA A 72 -8.18 -18.24 -4.45
N ALA A 73 -8.23 -18.03 -5.78
CA ALA A 73 -7.63 -18.90 -6.77
C ALA A 73 -6.12 -18.66 -7.02
N SER A 74 -5.55 -17.57 -6.48
CA SER A 74 -4.15 -17.19 -6.69
C SER A 74 -3.18 -18.02 -5.84
N SER A 75 -1.94 -18.12 -6.32
CA SER A 75 -0.86 -18.84 -5.62
C SER A 75 -0.07 -17.96 -4.66
N ALA A 76 0.03 -16.66 -4.93
CA ALA A 76 0.75 -15.70 -4.11
C ALA A 76 0.18 -14.28 -4.25
N LEU A 77 0.36 -13.47 -3.21
CA LEU A 77 0.15 -12.02 -3.22
C LEU A 77 1.50 -11.32 -3.47
N LEU A 78 1.52 -10.42 -4.47
CA LEU A 78 2.65 -9.58 -4.82
C LEU A 78 2.24 -8.12 -4.67
N ALA A 79 2.52 -7.52 -3.52
CA ALA A 79 2.01 -6.19 -3.18
C ALA A 79 3.08 -5.10 -3.32
N GLU A 80 2.68 -3.93 -3.80
CA GLU A 80 3.48 -2.72 -3.68
C GLU A 80 3.65 -2.37 -2.19
N ARG A 81 4.90 -2.34 -1.71
CA ARG A 81 5.33 -2.22 -0.29
C ARG A 81 4.21 -2.30 0.74
N SER A 82 4.03 -3.50 1.29
CA SER A 82 2.98 -3.76 2.29
C SER A 82 3.40 -3.47 3.74
N SER A 83 4.59 -2.94 3.96
CA SER A 83 5.01 -2.34 5.24
C SER A 83 6.19 -1.40 5.03
N VAL A 84 6.49 -0.62 6.06
CA VAL A 84 7.69 0.21 6.17
C VAL A 84 8.96 -0.64 6.23
N SER A 85 9.37 -1.22 5.09
CA SER A 85 10.69 -1.83 4.95
C SER A 85 11.76 -0.75 5.05
N TRP A 86 12.24 -0.51 6.27
CA TRP A 86 13.29 0.46 6.51
C TRP A 86 14.63 -0.18 6.13
N PHE A 87 15.06 0.15 4.91
CA PHE A 87 16.40 -0.05 4.33
C PHE A 87 17.02 -1.41 4.55
N GLU A 88 17.20 -2.16 3.47
CA GLU A 88 18.01 -3.37 3.55
C GLU A 88 19.48 -2.97 3.73
N ARG A 89 20.15 -3.53 4.74
CA ARG A 89 21.50 -3.15 5.17
C ARG A 89 22.52 -3.09 4.03
N GLY A 90 22.34 -3.92 3.00
CA GLY A 90 23.19 -3.94 1.80
C GLY A 90 23.22 -2.62 1.02
N TYR A 91 22.31 -1.69 1.30
CA TYR A 91 22.19 -0.42 0.57
C TYR A 91 22.58 0.82 1.39
N ASP A 92 23.04 0.66 2.64
CA ASP A 92 23.37 1.79 3.54
C ASP A 92 24.30 2.83 2.90
N GLN A 93 25.23 2.38 2.06
CA GLN A 93 26.21 3.21 1.34
C GLN A 93 26.05 3.14 -0.19
N ALA A 94 24.97 2.55 -0.68
CA ALA A 94 24.76 2.42 -2.11
C ALA A 94 24.54 3.80 -2.75
N ALA A 95 25.12 3.97 -3.93
CA ALA A 95 25.20 5.22 -4.66
C ALA A 95 25.02 4.96 -6.16
N CYS A 96 24.54 5.95 -6.88
CA CYS A 96 24.52 5.90 -8.34
C CYS A 96 25.94 6.05 -8.89
N ALA A 97 26.23 5.36 -10.00
CA ALA A 97 27.55 5.45 -10.64
C ALA A 97 27.89 6.86 -11.15
N ASP A 98 26.87 7.69 -11.38
CA ASP A 98 26.96 9.05 -11.94
C ASP A 98 26.57 10.15 -10.94
N GLU A 99 26.71 9.91 -9.63
CA GLU A 99 26.47 10.96 -8.62
C GLU A 99 27.34 12.20 -8.89
N GLY A 100 26.69 13.36 -9.03
CA GLY A 100 27.34 14.59 -9.48
C GLY A 100 27.38 15.72 -8.46
N ALA A 101 28.12 16.79 -8.79
CA ALA A 101 28.28 17.97 -7.94
C ALA A 101 26.96 18.69 -7.60
N ALA A 102 25.98 18.67 -8.50
CA ALA A 102 24.66 19.27 -8.28
C ALA A 102 23.89 18.57 -7.13
N GLU A 103 24.00 17.25 -7.04
CA GLU A 103 23.42 16.47 -5.94
C GLU A 103 24.21 16.68 -4.65
N ALA A 104 25.54 16.67 -4.75
CA ALA A 104 26.42 16.89 -3.60
C ALA A 104 26.21 18.26 -2.93
N ALA A 105 25.89 19.30 -3.71
CA ALA A 105 25.56 20.62 -3.19
C ALA A 105 24.29 20.64 -2.29
N LEU A 106 23.46 19.60 -2.35
CA LEU A 106 22.27 19.45 -1.52
C LEU A 106 22.49 18.63 -0.25
N ASP A 107 23.64 17.97 -0.08
CA ASP A 107 23.88 17.04 1.03
C ASP A 107 23.72 17.69 2.41
N SER A 108 24.26 18.90 2.59
CA SER A 108 24.13 19.64 3.86
C SER A 108 22.68 20.01 4.18
N ARG A 109 21.91 20.42 3.16
CA ARG A 109 20.48 20.75 3.29
C ARG A 109 19.64 19.51 3.58
N LEU A 110 19.95 18.40 2.93
CA LEU A 110 19.30 17.11 3.15
C LEU A 110 19.51 16.62 4.59
N ASN A 111 20.75 16.67 5.09
CA ASN A 111 21.07 16.28 6.46
C ASN A 111 20.38 17.21 7.48
N ALA A 112 20.34 18.52 7.21
CA ALA A 112 19.62 19.47 8.06
C ALA A 112 18.12 19.15 8.13
N ALA A 113 17.48 18.90 6.98
CA ALA A 113 16.06 18.54 6.93
C ALA A 113 15.77 17.24 7.69
N LEU A 114 16.60 16.20 7.57
CA LEU A 114 16.42 14.95 8.33
C LEU A 114 16.51 15.17 9.85
N ARG A 115 17.45 16.00 10.31
CA ARG A 115 17.58 16.34 11.73
C ARG A 115 16.39 17.13 12.25
N GLU A 116 15.90 18.11 11.47
CA GLU A 116 14.69 18.88 11.79
C GLU A 116 13.47 17.96 11.95
N GLN A 117 13.39 16.89 11.16
CA GLN A 117 12.28 15.94 11.20
C GLN A 117 12.43 14.83 12.24
N ALA A 118 13.61 14.63 12.83
CA ALA A 118 13.93 13.49 13.71
C ALA A 118 12.86 13.18 14.79
N PRO A 119 12.27 14.17 15.50
CA PRO A 119 11.23 13.90 16.51
C PRO A 119 9.97 13.23 15.93
N ALA A 120 9.73 13.47 14.64
CA ALA A 120 8.49 13.24 13.94
C ALA A 120 8.55 12.02 13.00
N VAL A 121 9.73 11.44 12.82
CA VAL A 121 9.95 10.18 12.10
C VAL A 121 9.59 8.99 13.02
N PRO A 122 9.02 7.89 12.48
CA PRO A 122 8.72 6.69 13.26
C PRO A 122 9.92 6.16 14.07
N PRO A 123 9.72 5.50 15.23
CA PRO A 123 10.80 5.11 16.14
C PRO A 123 12.01 4.39 15.50
N PRO A 124 11.83 3.45 14.54
CA PRO A 124 12.97 2.79 13.89
C PRO A 124 13.86 3.76 13.08
N LEU A 125 13.30 4.84 12.57
CA LEU A 125 14.03 5.86 11.82
C LEU A 125 14.54 7.00 12.69
N ARG A 126 13.94 7.19 13.86
CA ARG A 126 14.37 8.23 14.80
C ARG A 126 15.81 8.00 15.24
N SER A 127 16.20 6.75 15.52
CA SER A 127 17.58 6.42 15.86
C SER A 127 18.55 6.73 14.73
N VAL A 128 18.15 6.48 13.48
CA VAL A 128 18.96 6.76 12.28
C VAL A 128 19.08 8.26 12.03
N ALA A 129 17.97 8.98 12.04
CA ALA A 129 17.91 10.43 11.85
C ALA A 129 18.61 11.22 12.97
N ALA A 130 18.61 10.67 14.20
CA ALA A 130 19.30 11.23 15.35
C ALA A 130 20.72 10.70 15.56
N SER A 131 21.18 9.74 14.74
CA SER A 131 22.53 9.19 14.87
C SER A 131 23.59 10.15 14.33
N ASP A 132 24.77 10.09 14.93
CA ASP A 132 26.04 10.59 14.39
C ASP A 132 26.42 9.91 13.06
N ARG A 133 25.74 8.82 12.69
CA ARG A 133 25.95 8.06 11.47
C ARG A 133 25.23 8.63 10.25
N LEU A 134 24.42 9.68 10.38
CA LEU A 134 23.65 10.23 9.25
C LEU A 134 24.55 10.55 8.04
N GLU A 135 25.70 11.17 8.28
CA GLU A 135 26.72 11.48 7.26
C GLU A 135 27.37 10.24 6.63
N THR A 136 27.32 9.09 7.29
CA THR A 136 27.92 7.83 6.79
C THR A 136 27.00 7.08 5.83
N LEU A 137 25.74 7.51 5.71
CA LEU A 137 24.76 6.94 4.81
C LEU A 137 24.89 7.51 3.40
N GLY A 138 24.66 6.66 2.40
CA GLY A 138 24.56 7.05 1.00
C GLY A 138 23.48 8.10 0.78
N ARG A 139 23.63 8.94 -0.26
CA ARG A 139 22.70 10.04 -0.54
C ARG A 139 21.28 9.54 -0.77
N PHE A 140 21.14 8.42 -1.51
CA PHE A 140 19.85 7.79 -1.75
C PHE A 140 19.13 7.43 -0.45
N ILE A 141 19.84 6.82 0.53
CA ILE A 141 19.24 6.42 1.81
C ILE A 141 18.75 7.65 2.59
N ARG A 142 19.57 8.69 2.66
CA ARG A 142 19.21 9.96 3.30
C ARG A 142 17.99 10.60 2.62
N PHE A 143 17.97 10.63 1.29
CA PHE A 143 16.83 11.12 0.52
C PHE A 143 15.56 10.29 0.80
N HIS A 144 15.66 8.96 0.71
CA HIS A 144 14.52 8.06 0.85
C HIS A 144 13.93 8.11 2.27
N LEU A 145 14.76 8.29 3.31
CA LEU A 145 14.32 8.57 4.69
C LEU A 145 13.39 9.80 4.75
N LEU A 146 13.85 10.91 4.17
CA LEU A 146 13.10 12.16 4.18
C LEU A 146 11.83 12.04 3.33
N PHE A 147 11.96 11.42 2.15
CA PHE A 147 10.88 11.21 1.20
C PHE A 147 9.73 10.42 1.80
N VAL A 148 9.99 9.26 2.42
CA VAL A 148 8.93 8.45 3.01
C VAL A 148 8.23 9.20 4.14
N ASN A 149 8.97 9.92 4.98
CA ASN A 149 8.37 10.73 6.04
C ASN A 149 7.45 11.82 5.49
N ALA A 150 7.94 12.63 4.53
CA ALA A 150 7.16 13.68 3.89
C ALA A 150 5.92 13.11 3.18
N HIS A 151 6.09 12.02 2.43
CA HIS A 151 5.00 11.39 1.69
C HIS A 151 3.94 10.78 2.61
N GLN A 152 4.34 10.12 3.70
CA GLN A 152 3.40 9.56 4.68
C GLN A 152 2.60 10.64 5.41
N ARG A 153 3.21 11.80 5.69
CA ARG A 153 2.52 12.97 6.27
C ARG A 153 1.51 13.56 5.29
N ALA A 154 1.90 13.76 4.04
CA ALA A 154 1.03 14.25 2.98
C ALA A 154 -0.20 13.34 2.76
N MET A 155 -0.04 12.02 2.96
CA MET A 155 -1.15 11.05 2.91
C MET A 155 -1.99 10.98 4.20
N GLY A 156 -1.71 11.80 5.22
CA GLY A 156 -2.38 11.76 6.52
C GLY A 156 -2.10 10.49 7.33
N ARG A 157 -1.08 9.69 6.97
CA ARG A 157 -0.73 8.44 7.66
C ARG A 157 0.10 8.64 8.92
N LEU A 158 0.80 9.78 9.00
CA LEU A 158 1.54 10.19 10.19
C LEU A 158 0.95 11.51 10.70
N PRO A 159 0.72 11.64 12.02
CA PRO A 159 0.32 12.92 12.57
C PRO A 159 1.47 13.93 12.43
N ALA A 160 1.11 15.21 12.27
CA ALA A 160 2.08 16.30 12.21
C ALA A 160 2.96 16.36 13.49
N GLN A 161 2.41 15.95 14.64
CA GLN A 161 3.09 15.90 15.94
C GLN A 161 2.82 14.58 16.68
N ALA A 162 3.79 14.17 17.51
CA ALA A 162 3.74 12.96 18.33
C ALA A 162 2.83 13.13 19.57
N ASP A 163 1.70 13.81 19.45
CA ASP A 163 0.80 14.00 20.59
C ASP A 163 -0.03 12.72 20.78
N ALA A 164 0.27 12.01 21.86
CA ALA A 164 -0.19 10.64 22.13
C ALA A 164 -1.71 10.53 22.42
N THR A 165 -2.43 11.65 22.43
CA THR A 165 -3.83 11.77 22.82
C THR A 165 -4.80 11.92 21.65
N ALA A 166 -4.31 12.22 20.43
CA ALA A 166 -5.16 12.21 19.25
C ALA A 166 -5.61 10.76 19.01
N GLN A 167 -6.91 10.50 19.17
CA GLN A 167 -7.53 9.24 18.76
C GLN A 167 -7.07 8.93 17.34
N ARG A 168 -6.23 7.90 17.22
CA ARG A 168 -5.68 7.45 15.94
C ARG A 168 -6.85 6.95 15.12
N PHE A 169 -7.35 7.76 14.20
CA PHE A 169 -8.18 7.23 13.15
C PHE A 169 -7.31 6.30 12.30
N GLN A 170 -7.55 4.99 12.41
CA GLN A 170 -6.91 4.01 11.54
C GLN A 170 -7.67 4.01 10.21
N VAL A 171 -7.03 4.53 9.17
CA VAL A 171 -7.50 4.34 7.80
C VAL A 171 -7.70 2.86 7.51
N ARG A 172 -8.73 2.52 6.73
CA ARG A 172 -8.91 1.16 6.23
C ARG A 172 -7.71 0.79 5.36
N ASN A 173 -7.31 -0.47 5.46
CA ASN A 173 -6.23 -1.01 4.66
C ASN A 173 -6.65 -1.14 3.21
N ALA A 174 -5.66 -1.08 2.32
CA ALA A 174 -5.86 -1.37 0.91
C ALA A 174 -6.55 -2.74 0.72
N GLN A 175 -7.15 -2.91 -0.45
CA GLN A 175 -7.91 -4.13 -0.78
C GLN A 175 -7.06 -5.40 -0.59
N SER A 176 -5.77 -5.35 -0.93
CA SER A 176 -4.81 -6.45 -0.69
C SER A 176 -4.69 -6.84 0.79
N GLY A 177 -4.67 -5.88 1.71
CA GLY A 177 -4.63 -6.12 3.15
C GLY A 177 -5.91 -6.80 3.66
N VAL A 178 -7.07 -6.43 3.13
CA VAL A 178 -8.35 -7.09 3.43
C VAL A 178 -8.35 -8.53 2.92
N LEU A 179 -7.94 -8.74 1.67
CA LEU A 179 -7.85 -10.06 1.05
C LEU A 179 -6.93 -11.00 1.84
N LEU A 180 -5.76 -10.50 2.27
CA LEU A 180 -4.78 -11.27 3.02
C LEU A 180 -5.28 -11.65 4.42
N ALA A 181 -6.08 -10.78 5.06
CA ALA A 181 -6.75 -11.06 6.34
C ALA A 181 -7.90 -12.08 6.20
N GLU A 182 -8.50 -12.22 5.02
CA GLU A 182 -9.59 -13.16 4.76
C GLU A 182 -9.07 -14.53 4.33
N ALA A 183 -8.05 -14.54 3.47
CA ALA A 183 -7.47 -15.76 2.91
C ALA A 183 -5.93 -15.65 2.87
N PRO A 184 -5.23 -15.98 3.98
CA PRO A 184 -3.77 -16.06 4.03
C PRO A 184 -3.15 -16.81 2.85
N ARG A 185 -2.15 -16.21 2.21
CA ARG A 185 -1.37 -16.76 1.08
C ARG A 185 0.06 -16.25 1.17
N ARG A 186 1.00 -17.01 0.57
CA ARG A 186 2.39 -16.55 0.39
C ARG A 186 2.37 -15.12 -0.13
N THR A 187 3.03 -14.22 0.59
CA THR A 187 3.06 -12.80 0.27
C THR A 187 4.50 -12.36 0.10
N SER A 188 4.75 -11.49 -0.87
CA SER A 188 6.02 -10.79 -0.99
C SER A 188 5.78 -9.41 -1.57
N SER A 189 6.72 -8.50 -1.31
CA SER A 189 6.66 -7.20 -1.96
C SER A 189 7.25 -7.31 -3.37
N VAL A 190 6.65 -6.61 -4.33
CA VAL A 190 7.27 -6.40 -5.64
C VAL A 190 8.44 -5.40 -5.60
N GLU A 191 8.77 -4.90 -4.39
CA GLU A 191 9.80 -3.90 -4.19
C GLU A 191 10.68 -4.14 -2.98
N ASP A 192 11.92 -3.70 -3.17
CA ASP A 192 12.97 -3.68 -2.17
C ASP A 192 13.78 -2.40 -2.25
N THR A 193 14.78 -2.25 -1.37
CA THR A 193 15.56 -1.01 -1.33
C THR A 193 16.37 -0.86 -2.63
N GLY A 194 16.77 -1.98 -3.23
CA GLY A 194 17.39 -2.03 -4.56
C GLY A 194 16.51 -1.47 -5.66
N THR A 195 15.24 -1.88 -5.73
CA THR A 195 14.26 -1.42 -6.73
C THR A 195 14.09 0.11 -6.66
N TRP A 196 14.06 0.67 -5.45
CA TRP A 196 13.99 2.11 -5.25
C TRP A 196 15.30 2.82 -5.62
N LEU A 197 16.45 2.22 -5.31
CA LEU A 197 17.75 2.75 -5.72
C LEU A 197 17.90 2.72 -7.24
N ASP A 198 17.52 1.63 -7.91
CA ASP A 198 17.57 1.48 -9.35
C ASP A 198 16.65 2.52 -10.02
N ALA A 199 15.45 2.73 -9.47
CA ALA A 199 14.55 3.79 -9.93
C ALA A 199 15.15 5.19 -9.75
N TYR A 200 15.83 5.43 -8.64
CA TYR A 200 16.54 6.67 -8.37
C TYR A 200 17.70 6.88 -9.36
N CYS A 201 18.56 5.87 -9.55
CA CYS A 201 19.73 5.93 -10.43
C CYS A 201 19.39 5.92 -11.92
N ALA A 202 18.20 5.45 -12.30
CA ALA A 202 17.69 5.57 -13.67
C ALA A 202 17.27 7.01 -14.05
N MET A 203 17.25 7.95 -13.10
CA MET A 203 17.07 9.38 -13.38
C MET A 203 18.40 10.06 -13.65
N THR A 204 18.40 11.12 -14.45
CA THR A 204 19.60 11.96 -14.64
C THR A 204 20.01 12.66 -13.34
N PRO A 205 21.29 13.05 -13.17
CA PRO A 205 21.75 13.79 -11.99
C PRO A 205 20.93 15.05 -11.69
N GLN A 206 20.53 15.79 -12.74
CA GLN A 206 19.69 16.98 -12.60
C GLN A 206 18.29 16.65 -12.06
N GLN A 207 17.69 15.55 -12.51
CA GLN A 207 16.39 15.09 -12.02
C GLN A 207 16.48 14.62 -10.56
N ARG A 208 17.54 13.90 -10.18
CA ARG A 208 17.77 13.51 -8.79
C ARG A 208 17.97 14.71 -7.88
N ALA A 209 18.73 15.71 -8.32
CA ALA A 209 18.91 16.96 -7.58
C ALA A 209 17.57 17.71 -7.40
N ALA A 210 16.76 17.80 -8.46
CA ALA A 210 15.41 18.40 -8.38
C ALA A 210 14.51 17.64 -7.40
N LEU A 211 14.53 16.30 -7.45
CA LEU A 211 13.75 15.45 -6.54
C LEU A 211 14.17 15.62 -5.07
N ILE A 212 15.47 15.70 -4.78
CA ILE A 212 15.97 15.97 -3.44
C ILE A 212 15.50 17.34 -2.97
N ALA A 213 15.65 18.37 -3.81
CA ALA A 213 15.27 19.74 -3.47
C ALA A 213 13.77 19.87 -3.18
N SER A 214 12.92 19.28 -4.01
CA SER A 214 11.46 19.31 -3.82
C SER A 214 11.04 18.53 -2.57
N THR A 215 11.70 17.41 -2.27
CA THR A 215 11.44 16.63 -1.04
C THR A 215 11.82 17.38 0.22
N ILE A 216 12.94 18.10 0.21
CA ILE A 216 13.34 18.99 1.33
C ILE A 216 12.27 20.06 1.57
N GLU A 217 11.79 20.68 0.50
CA GLU A 217 10.78 21.74 0.60
C GLU A 217 9.42 21.19 1.07
N GLN A 218 8.96 20.09 0.46
CA GLN A 218 7.72 19.42 0.89
C GLN A 218 7.79 19.03 2.36
N SER A 219 8.90 18.44 2.82
CA SER A 219 9.05 18.06 4.22
C SER A 219 8.92 19.25 5.18
N ARG A 220 9.34 20.45 4.78
CA ARG A 220 9.19 21.67 5.59
C ARG A 220 7.75 22.17 5.59
N GLN A 221 7.10 22.14 4.43
CA GLN A 221 5.68 22.50 4.31
C GLN A 221 4.80 21.59 5.18
N GLU A 222 5.03 20.28 5.15
CA GLU A 222 4.31 19.30 5.98
C GLU A 222 4.56 19.51 7.49
N SER A 223 5.76 19.96 7.88
CA SER A 223 6.02 20.29 9.28
C SER A 223 5.43 21.62 9.73
N ALA A 224 5.20 22.55 8.80
CA ALA A 224 4.54 23.82 9.09
C ALA A 224 3.01 23.68 9.11
N ALA A 225 2.46 22.70 8.39
CA ALA A 225 1.04 22.39 8.40
C ALA A 225 0.62 21.84 9.78
N GLY A 226 -0.14 22.63 10.53
CA GLY A 226 -0.78 22.15 11.76
C GLY A 226 -1.86 21.12 11.45
N ALA A 227 -2.05 20.12 12.33
CA ALA A 227 -3.19 19.22 12.25
C ALA A 227 -4.48 20.00 12.59
N GLY A 228 -5.34 20.22 11.59
CA GLY A 228 -6.65 20.83 11.77
C GLY A 228 -7.77 19.82 11.55
N GLY A 229 -8.85 19.91 12.34
CA GLY A 229 -10.06 19.09 12.18
C GLY A 229 -10.20 17.97 13.21
N SER A 230 -11.44 17.47 13.37
CA SER A 230 -11.68 16.28 14.18
C SER A 230 -11.19 15.02 13.46
N ALA A 231 -10.89 13.94 14.21
CA ALA A 231 -10.48 12.66 13.63
C ALA A 231 -11.51 12.11 12.61
N GLU A 232 -12.80 12.37 12.86
CA GLU A 232 -13.89 11.99 11.97
C GLU A 232 -13.93 12.80 10.68
N GLN A 233 -13.73 14.13 10.77
CA GLN A 233 -13.64 14.98 9.57
C GLN A 233 -12.44 14.59 8.70
N LEU A 234 -11.29 14.33 9.33
CA LEU A 234 -10.09 13.88 8.65
C LEU A 234 -10.28 12.51 7.98
N ARG A 235 -10.95 11.58 8.65
CA ARG A 235 -11.33 10.29 8.05
C ARG A 235 -12.17 10.49 6.80
N ASP A 236 -13.26 11.22 6.93
CA ASP A 236 -14.27 11.31 5.89
C ASP A 236 -13.72 12.07 4.68
N SER A 237 -12.88 13.10 4.90
CA SER A 237 -12.14 13.74 3.81
C SER A 237 -11.13 12.80 3.17
N THR A 238 -10.34 12.08 3.96
CA THR A 238 -9.36 11.12 3.44
C THR A 238 -10.02 10.07 2.55
N TYR A 239 -11.15 9.48 2.96
CA TYR A 239 -11.85 8.50 2.14
C TYR A 239 -12.44 9.10 0.87
N ARG A 240 -13.11 10.25 0.97
CA ARG A 240 -13.71 10.90 -0.20
C ARG A 240 -12.64 11.28 -1.22
N ASP A 241 -11.54 11.88 -0.78
CA ASP A 241 -10.49 12.37 -1.67
C ASP A 241 -9.72 11.19 -2.27
N ASN A 242 -9.39 10.16 -1.47
CA ASN A 242 -8.79 8.91 -1.96
C ASN A 242 -9.68 8.18 -2.96
N ASP A 243 -10.99 8.10 -2.73
CA ASP A 243 -11.92 7.44 -3.63
C ASP A 243 -12.10 8.19 -4.95
N ALA A 244 -12.12 9.53 -4.90
CA ALA A 244 -12.12 10.36 -6.09
C ALA A 244 -10.83 10.17 -6.91
N ASP A 245 -9.68 10.11 -6.25
CA ASP A 245 -8.39 9.88 -6.89
C ASP A 245 -8.31 8.49 -7.50
N TYR A 246 -8.72 7.47 -6.73
CA TYR A 246 -8.77 6.09 -7.19
C TYR A 246 -9.70 5.92 -8.40
N GLN A 247 -10.88 6.53 -8.37
CA GLN A 247 -11.80 6.51 -9.51
C GLN A 247 -11.17 7.12 -10.77
N ARG A 248 -10.49 8.27 -10.66
CA ARG A 248 -9.79 8.89 -11.80
C ARG A 248 -8.71 7.97 -12.37
N GLU A 249 -7.94 7.30 -11.52
CA GLU A 249 -6.93 6.35 -11.97
C GLU A 249 -7.57 5.11 -12.64
N LEU A 250 -8.66 4.58 -12.10
CA LEU A 250 -9.40 3.48 -12.74
C LEU A 250 -9.97 3.86 -14.11
N ASP A 251 -10.44 5.10 -14.27
CA ASP A 251 -10.91 5.60 -15.56
C ASP A 251 -9.77 5.72 -16.58
N ARG A 252 -8.58 6.16 -16.13
CA ARG A 252 -7.36 6.15 -16.95
C ARG A 252 -6.94 4.73 -17.34
N VAL A 253 -7.05 3.76 -16.42
CA VAL A 253 -6.80 2.33 -16.70
C VAL A 253 -7.73 1.82 -17.79
N ARG A 254 -9.03 2.06 -17.68
CA ARG A 254 -10.01 1.64 -18.70
C ARG A 254 -9.73 2.26 -20.06
N ALA A 255 -9.43 3.55 -20.09
CA ALA A 255 -9.10 4.26 -21.31
C ALA A 255 -7.80 3.71 -21.94
N ALA A 256 -6.77 3.41 -21.16
CA ALA A 256 -5.53 2.78 -21.63
C ALA A 256 -5.75 1.34 -22.17
N LEU A 257 -6.76 0.62 -21.67
CA LEU A 257 -7.13 -0.69 -22.20
C LEU A 257 -7.84 -0.60 -23.55
N GLN A 258 -8.69 0.41 -23.73
CA GLN A 258 -9.46 0.65 -24.96
C GLN A 258 -8.63 1.29 -26.08
N ALA A 259 -7.74 2.22 -25.72
CA ALA A 259 -6.92 2.95 -26.67
C ALA A 259 -5.56 2.28 -26.89
N HIS A 260 -5.02 2.43 -28.10
CA HIS A 260 -3.59 2.28 -28.36
C HIS A 260 -2.82 3.59 -28.15
N ALA A 261 -3.47 4.65 -27.66
CA ALA A 261 -2.91 5.99 -27.51
C ALA A 261 -2.91 6.43 -26.03
N ALA A 262 -1.89 7.21 -25.66
CA ALA A 262 -1.69 7.73 -24.32
C ALA A 262 -2.92 8.53 -23.85
N THR A 263 -3.39 8.22 -22.64
CA THR A 263 -4.36 9.06 -21.94
C THR A 263 -3.64 10.32 -21.48
N THR A 264 -3.78 11.42 -22.23
CA THR A 264 -3.27 12.71 -21.79
C THR A 264 -4.13 13.23 -20.66
N ASP A 265 -3.56 13.31 -19.46
CA ASP A 265 -4.11 14.14 -18.39
C ASP A 265 -4.27 15.56 -18.94
N ALA A 266 -5.47 16.13 -18.81
CA ALA A 266 -5.75 17.48 -19.30
C ALA A 266 -5.05 18.56 -18.46
N ARG A 267 -4.58 18.23 -17.26
CA ARG A 267 -3.84 19.16 -16.41
C ARG A 267 -2.39 19.29 -16.88
N ALA A 268 -1.85 20.51 -16.87
CA ALA A 268 -0.43 20.74 -17.05
C ALA A 268 0.34 20.36 -15.77
N TRP A 269 1.32 19.46 -15.92
CA TRP A 269 2.17 19.01 -14.82
C TRP A 269 3.36 19.96 -14.66
N THR A 270 3.69 20.27 -13.42
CA THR A 270 4.93 20.98 -13.08
C THR A 270 6.14 20.08 -13.28
N GLN A 271 7.34 20.68 -13.40
CA GLN A 271 8.57 19.92 -13.54
C GLN A 271 8.81 18.97 -12.34
N ASP A 272 8.49 19.41 -11.13
CA ASP A 272 8.66 18.59 -9.92
C ASP A 272 7.71 17.39 -9.91
N GLU A 273 6.46 17.57 -10.35
CA GLU A 273 5.49 16.47 -10.50
C GLU A 273 5.96 15.46 -11.56
N LEU A 274 6.52 15.94 -12.67
CA LEU A 274 7.07 15.06 -13.71
C LEU A 274 8.23 14.21 -13.18
N VAL A 275 9.15 14.83 -12.44
CA VAL A 275 10.30 14.16 -11.82
C VAL A 275 9.85 13.16 -10.75
N LEU A 276 8.94 13.57 -9.86
CA LEU A 276 8.41 12.71 -8.82
C LEU A 276 7.70 11.50 -9.43
N ASN A 277 6.85 11.69 -10.44
CA ASN A 277 6.16 10.58 -11.10
C ASN A 277 7.11 9.67 -11.88
N ARG A 278 8.18 10.23 -12.48
CA ARG A 278 9.20 9.39 -13.10
C ARG A 278 9.83 8.44 -12.08
N PHE A 279 10.18 8.95 -10.91
CA PHE A 279 10.72 8.15 -9.81
C PHE A 279 9.70 7.16 -9.25
N MET A 280 8.53 7.66 -8.85
CA MET A 280 7.50 6.90 -8.13
C MET A 280 6.74 5.92 -9.00
N ILE A 281 6.57 6.20 -10.29
CA ILE A 281 5.68 5.41 -11.14
C ILE A 281 6.50 4.75 -12.25
N VAL A 282 7.09 5.55 -13.14
CA VAL A 282 7.63 5.05 -14.41
C VAL A 282 8.78 4.07 -14.20
N GLN A 283 9.78 4.43 -13.40
CA GLN A 283 10.95 3.55 -13.23
C GLN A 283 10.64 2.30 -12.41
N ARG A 284 9.79 2.42 -11.38
CA ARG A 284 9.32 1.28 -10.57
C ARG A 284 8.51 0.28 -11.43
N SER A 285 7.59 0.77 -12.26
CA SER A 285 6.83 -0.07 -13.18
C SER A 285 7.71 -0.84 -14.18
N LYS A 286 8.81 -0.23 -14.67
CA LYS A 286 9.77 -0.94 -15.54
C LYS A 286 10.47 -2.08 -14.83
N ALA A 287 10.93 -1.85 -13.59
CA ALA A 287 11.58 -2.88 -12.78
C ALA A 287 10.64 -4.07 -12.54
N TRP A 288 9.36 -3.81 -12.22
CA TRP A 288 8.37 -4.87 -12.00
C TRP A 288 8.14 -5.73 -13.25
N VAL A 289 8.00 -5.10 -14.43
CA VAL A 289 7.79 -5.82 -15.69
C VAL A 289 9.02 -6.67 -16.04
N ALA A 290 10.24 -6.17 -15.78
CA ALA A 290 11.47 -6.93 -15.99
C ALA A 290 11.52 -8.21 -15.14
N GLY A 291 11.05 -8.16 -13.89
CA GLY A 291 11.01 -9.30 -12.96
C GLY A 291 9.86 -10.30 -13.20
N MET A 292 8.88 -9.95 -14.02
CA MET A 292 7.64 -10.73 -14.15
C MET A 292 7.85 -12.14 -14.69
N SER A 293 8.80 -12.33 -15.61
CA SER A 293 9.12 -13.66 -16.16
C SER A 293 9.61 -14.64 -15.10
N ALA A 294 10.45 -14.18 -14.18
CA ALA A 294 10.95 -14.99 -13.06
C ALA A 294 9.81 -15.40 -12.12
N VAL A 295 8.89 -14.47 -11.81
CA VAL A 295 7.71 -14.78 -11.00
C VAL A 295 6.85 -15.84 -11.67
N LEU A 296 6.51 -15.67 -12.95
CA LEU A 296 5.67 -16.62 -13.71
C LEU A 296 6.30 -18.00 -13.90
N ALA A 297 7.62 -18.11 -13.76
CA ALA A 297 8.31 -19.40 -13.74
C ALA A 297 8.02 -20.19 -12.45
N HIS A 298 7.75 -19.51 -11.34
CA HIS A 298 7.55 -20.14 -10.03
C HIS A 298 6.10 -20.19 -9.59
N GLU A 299 5.29 -19.19 -9.97
CA GLU A 299 3.91 -19.02 -9.54
C GLU A 299 2.93 -19.43 -10.63
N ARG A 300 1.93 -20.24 -10.29
CA ARG A 300 0.87 -20.66 -11.23
C ARG A 300 -0.07 -19.50 -11.60
N LEU A 301 -0.44 -18.69 -10.62
CA LEU A 301 -1.32 -17.53 -10.79
C LEU A 301 -0.97 -16.47 -9.73
N PRO A 302 0.10 -15.69 -9.92
CA PRO A 302 0.42 -14.60 -9.01
C PRO A 302 -0.66 -13.52 -9.07
N PHE A 303 -0.96 -12.92 -7.91
CA PHE A 303 -1.89 -11.82 -7.74
C PHE A 303 -1.11 -10.55 -7.35
N TYR A 304 -0.94 -9.65 -8.30
CA TYR A 304 -0.30 -8.36 -8.10
C TYR A 304 -1.30 -7.35 -7.56
N ALA A 305 -0.99 -6.69 -6.44
CA ALA A 305 -1.78 -5.59 -5.91
C ALA A 305 -0.89 -4.33 -5.86
N LEU A 306 -1.14 -3.41 -6.80
CA LEU A 306 -0.26 -2.29 -7.09
C LEU A 306 -1.08 -1.01 -7.15
N GLY A 307 -0.47 0.13 -6.81
CA GLY A 307 -1.08 1.44 -6.88
C GLY A 307 -1.66 1.72 -8.27
N ALA A 308 -2.92 2.16 -8.34
CA ALA A 308 -3.63 2.34 -9.61
C ALA A 308 -2.93 3.30 -10.59
N ALA A 309 -2.20 4.29 -10.05
CA ALA A 309 -1.42 5.25 -10.83
C ALA A 309 -0.29 4.62 -11.67
N HIS A 310 0.09 3.36 -11.40
CA HIS A 310 1.10 2.63 -12.17
C HIS A 310 0.60 2.12 -13.51
N PHE A 311 -0.71 2.02 -13.73
CA PHE A 311 -1.23 1.21 -14.83
C PHE A 311 -1.33 1.95 -16.16
N ALA A 312 -1.83 3.19 -16.14
CA ALA A 312 -1.98 4.02 -17.32
C ALA A 312 -0.72 4.85 -17.59
N ASP A 313 -0.53 5.26 -18.84
CA ASP A 313 0.55 6.18 -19.21
C ASP A 313 0.37 7.54 -18.54
N SER A 314 1.48 8.21 -18.26
CA SER A 314 1.54 9.57 -17.74
C SER A 314 2.38 10.46 -18.65
N PRO A 315 2.35 11.79 -18.47
CA PRO A 315 3.29 12.68 -19.15
C PRO A 315 4.77 12.34 -18.90
N SER A 316 5.10 11.63 -17.82
CA SER A 316 6.46 11.24 -17.49
C SER A 316 6.95 9.98 -18.20
N GLY A 317 6.04 9.16 -18.74
CA GLY A 317 6.37 7.92 -19.44
C GLY A 317 5.26 6.86 -19.45
N PRO A 318 5.57 5.66 -19.97
CA PRO A 318 4.61 4.57 -20.08
C PRO A 318 4.26 3.96 -18.72
N GLY A 319 3.00 3.57 -18.55
CA GLY A 319 2.49 2.79 -17.43
C GLY A 319 2.58 1.28 -17.68
N LEU A 320 2.15 0.49 -16.70
CA LEU A 320 2.24 -0.98 -16.75
C LEU A 320 1.50 -1.58 -17.94
N ILE A 321 0.34 -1.05 -18.34
CA ILE A 321 -0.40 -1.61 -19.49
C ILE A 321 0.46 -1.53 -20.76
N THR A 322 1.05 -0.36 -21.02
CA THR A 322 1.93 -0.15 -22.18
C THR A 322 3.20 -0.97 -22.07
N LEU A 323 3.85 -0.99 -20.90
CA LEU A 323 5.06 -1.79 -20.67
C LEU A 323 4.82 -3.29 -20.84
N LEU A 324 3.71 -3.82 -20.31
CA LEU A 324 3.32 -5.22 -20.45
C LEU A 324 3.05 -5.57 -21.91
N ARG A 325 2.27 -4.76 -22.63
CA ARG A 325 2.00 -4.95 -24.06
C ARG A 325 3.30 -4.92 -24.89
N ALA A 326 4.20 -3.99 -24.59
CA ALA A 326 5.51 -3.89 -25.25
C ALA A 326 6.39 -5.14 -25.00
N ASN A 327 6.17 -5.85 -23.89
CA ASN A 327 6.85 -7.11 -23.56
C ASN A 327 6.10 -8.37 -24.03
N GLY A 328 5.09 -8.21 -24.91
CA GLY A 328 4.36 -9.31 -25.52
C GLY A 328 3.25 -9.91 -24.63
N TYR A 329 2.87 -9.23 -23.55
CA TYR A 329 1.75 -9.66 -22.71
C TYR A 329 0.43 -9.16 -23.27
N ALA A 330 -0.58 -10.03 -23.31
CA ALA A 330 -1.97 -9.64 -23.48
C ALA A 330 -2.53 -9.15 -22.14
N VAL A 331 -3.17 -7.98 -22.13
CA VAL A 331 -3.77 -7.37 -20.93
C VAL A 331 -5.27 -7.17 -21.16
N GLN A 332 -6.09 -7.74 -20.28
CA GLN A 332 -7.55 -7.74 -20.39
C GLN A 332 -8.21 -7.33 -19.07
N LEU A 333 -9.25 -6.49 -19.13
CA LEU A 333 -10.14 -6.23 -17.99
C LEU A 333 -11.12 -7.39 -17.78
N LEU A 334 -11.20 -7.92 -16.56
CA LEU A 334 -12.21 -8.92 -16.20
C LEU A 334 -13.51 -8.21 -15.84
N ALA A 335 -14.49 -8.19 -16.74
CA ALA A 335 -15.72 -7.43 -16.53
C ALA A 335 -16.58 -7.94 -15.36
N ASP A 336 -16.59 -9.26 -15.13
CA ASP A 336 -17.51 -9.89 -14.19
C ASP A 336 -17.03 -11.29 -13.74
N ARG A 337 -17.87 -11.97 -12.96
CA ARG A 337 -17.68 -13.35 -12.47
C ARG A 337 -17.51 -14.37 -13.59
N ARG A 338 -18.25 -14.22 -14.70
CA ARG A 338 -18.20 -15.15 -15.83
C ARG A 338 -16.86 -15.04 -16.54
N ALA A 339 -16.37 -13.83 -16.76
CA ALA A 339 -15.05 -13.57 -17.32
C ALA A 339 -13.94 -14.17 -16.46
N LEU A 340 -14.03 -14.02 -15.12
CA LEU A 340 -13.10 -14.67 -14.19
C LEU A 340 -13.15 -16.20 -14.32
N ASN A 341 -14.33 -16.82 -14.26
CA ASN A 341 -14.44 -18.28 -14.36
C ASN A 341 -13.86 -18.81 -15.67
N ALA A 342 -14.10 -18.12 -16.79
CA ALA A 342 -13.51 -18.47 -18.09
C ALA A 342 -11.98 -18.33 -18.07
N ALA A 343 -11.44 -17.31 -17.40
CA ALA A 343 -10.00 -17.14 -17.25
C ALA A 343 -9.37 -18.27 -16.40
N LEU A 344 -10.01 -18.63 -15.29
CA LEU A 344 -9.55 -19.68 -14.38
C LEU A 344 -9.61 -21.08 -15.03
N ALA A 345 -10.61 -21.34 -15.88
CA ALA A 345 -10.74 -22.60 -16.62
C ALA A 345 -9.60 -22.83 -17.64
N GLN A 346 -8.89 -21.78 -18.04
CA GLN A 346 -7.77 -21.84 -18.99
C GLN A 346 -6.41 -21.97 -18.30
N LEU A 347 -6.36 -21.97 -16.96
CA LEU A 347 -5.11 -22.10 -16.25
C LEU A 347 -4.50 -23.48 -16.48
N PRO A 348 -3.16 -23.58 -16.57
CA PRO A 348 -2.52 -24.88 -16.59
C PRO A 348 -2.94 -25.69 -15.35
N PRO A 349 -3.01 -27.04 -15.46
CA PRO A 349 -3.27 -27.87 -14.31
C PRO A 349 -2.24 -27.58 -13.22
N ALA A 350 -2.65 -27.66 -11.95
CA ALA A 350 -1.75 -27.46 -10.83
C ALA A 350 -0.50 -28.36 -10.97
N ARG A 351 0.67 -27.86 -10.60
CA ARG A 351 1.91 -28.66 -10.58
C ARG A 351 1.77 -29.82 -9.59
N ALA A 352 2.52 -30.91 -9.74
CA ALA A 352 2.44 -32.05 -8.81
C ALA A 352 2.64 -31.63 -7.33
N ALA A 353 3.59 -30.73 -7.06
CA ALA A 353 3.80 -30.12 -5.74
C ALA A 353 2.59 -29.30 -5.23
N GLU A 354 1.82 -28.69 -6.14
CA GLU A 354 0.56 -27.98 -5.86
C GLU A 354 -0.67 -28.91 -5.82
N ARG A 355 -0.53 -30.18 -6.26
CA ARG A 355 -1.56 -31.23 -6.15
C ARG A 355 -1.40 -32.02 -4.86
N GLU A 356 -0.17 -32.32 -4.47
CA GLU A 356 0.17 -32.95 -3.19
C GLU A 356 -0.05 -32.00 -2.02
N THR A 357 0.13 -30.70 -2.27
CA THR A 357 -0.29 -29.64 -1.37
C THR A 357 -1.49 -28.96 -2.01
N PRO A 358 -2.73 -29.46 -1.85
CA PRO A 358 -3.88 -28.73 -2.37
C PRO A 358 -3.74 -27.27 -1.92
N LEU A 359 -4.06 -26.33 -2.82
CA LEU A 359 -4.37 -24.93 -2.49
C LEU A 359 -5.52 -24.79 -1.47
N ALA A 360 -5.96 -25.90 -0.85
CA ALA A 360 -6.35 -25.90 0.54
C ALA A 360 -5.42 -24.94 1.26
N VAL A 361 -6.02 -23.88 1.78
CA VAL A 361 -5.52 -23.24 2.98
C VAL A 361 -5.08 -24.40 3.87
N ARG A 362 -3.78 -24.74 3.87
CA ARG A 362 -3.25 -25.58 4.95
C ARG A 362 -3.73 -24.79 6.15
N PRO A 363 -4.58 -25.35 7.04
CA PRO A 363 -4.72 -24.75 8.34
C PRO A 363 -3.28 -24.72 8.83
N LEU A 364 -2.67 -23.54 8.74
CA LEU A 364 -1.32 -23.36 9.21
C LEU A 364 -1.41 -23.85 10.67
N ALA A 365 -0.48 -24.70 11.08
CA ALA A 365 -0.45 -25.05 12.49
C ALA A 365 -0.28 -23.73 13.24
N GLY A 366 -1.19 -23.46 14.15
CA GLY A 366 -1.24 -22.18 14.81
C GLY A 366 -1.67 -22.33 16.24
N ASP A 367 -1.06 -21.49 17.06
CA ASP A 367 -1.29 -21.41 18.48
C ASP A 367 -2.18 -20.22 18.75
N CYS A 368 -3.28 -20.47 19.45
CA CYS A 368 -4.15 -19.42 19.96
C CYS A 368 -3.99 -19.35 21.48
N HIS A 369 -3.71 -18.15 21.97
CA HIS A 369 -3.64 -17.84 23.38
C HIS A 369 -4.74 -16.85 23.73
N THR A 370 -5.25 -16.95 24.95
CA THR A 370 -6.19 -15.96 25.50
C THR A 370 -5.61 -15.37 26.76
N ASP A 371 -5.76 -14.07 26.95
CA ASP A 371 -5.39 -13.36 28.19
C ASP A 371 -6.56 -12.48 28.63
N GLY A 372 -7.28 -12.92 29.66
CA GLY A 372 -8.49 -12.25 30.15
C GLY A 372 -9.60 -12.20 29.09
N ASP A 373 -9.92 -11.02 28.59
CA ASP A 373 -10.89 -10.82 27.50
C ASP A 373 -10.22 -10.65 26.14
N SER A 374 -8.89 -10.70 26.07
CA SER A 374 -8.13 -10.63 24.84
C SER A 374 -7.78 -12.02 24.30
N TYR A 375 -7.52 -12.09 23.00
CA TYR A 375 -6.91 -13.29 22.42
C TYR A 375 -5.96 -12.95 21.30
N GLY A 376 -5.00 -13.85 21.10
CA GLY A 376 -4.02 -13.81 20.02
C GLY A 376 -3.90 -15.19 19.38
N CYS A 377 -4.17 -15.29 18.08
CA CYS A 377 -3.83 -16.47 17.30
C CYS A 377 -2.63 -16.17 16.42
N SER A 378 -1.74 -17.14 16.26
CA SER A 378 -0.63 -17.01 15.32
C SER A 378 -0.47 -18.29 14.52
N TRP A 379 0.00 -18.13 13.29
CA TRP A 379 0.23 -19.19 12.34
C TRP A 379 1.51 -18.89 11.58
N SER A 380 2.25 -19.89 11.11
CA SER A 380 3.41 -19.59 10.25
C SER A 380 3.74 -20.70 9.26
N ASP A 381 4.38 -20.29 8.18
CA ASP A 381 5.18 -21.12 7.29
C ASP A 381 6.64 -20.60 7.31
N PRO A 382 7.59 -21.24 6.60
CA PRO A 382 9.00 -20.82 6.60
C PRO A 382 9.26 -19.37 6.14
N THR A 383 8.29 -18.72 5.50
CA THR A 383 8.44 -17.40 4.87
C THR A 383 7.49 -16.34 5.46
N THR A 384 6.34 -16.76 6.00
CA THR A 384 5.26 -15.86 6.43
C THR A 384 4.67 -16.31 7.76
N SER A 385 4.56 -15.39 8.72
CA SER A 385 3.79 -15.55 9.95
C SER A 385 2.52 -14.72 9.91
N TYR A 386 1.39 -15.28 10.27
CA TYR A 386 0.11 -14.58 10.38
C TYR A 386 -0.24 -14.45 11.86
N THR A 387 -0.77 -13.32 12.27
CA THR A 387 -1.26 -13.09 13.63
C THR A 387 -2.65 -12.49 13.59
N VAL A 388 -3.48 -12.85 14.55
CA VAL A 388 -4.79 -12.26 14.77
C VAL A 388 -4.85 -11.86 16.22
N LEU A 389 -5.09 -10.59 16.47
CA LEU A 389 -5.18 -10.03 17.80
C LEU A 389 -6.56 -9.43 17.97
N ASN A 390 -7.28 -9.89 18.98
CA ASN A 390 -8.40 -9.16 19.53
C ASN A 390 -7.96 -8.63 20.90
N ALA A 391 -7.74 -7.32 20.98
CA ALA A 391 -7.22 -6.70 22.19
C ALA A 391 -8.22 -6.76 23.36
N GLN A 392 -9.52 -6.82 23.09
CA GLN A 392 -10.60 -6.85 24.08
C GLN A 392 -11.86 -7.45 23.44
N SER A 393 -12.45 -8.50 24.03
CA SER A 393 -13.65 -9.19 23.49
C SER A 393 -14.86 -8.28 23.28
N SER A 394 -14.91 -7.15 23.98
CA SER A 394 -15.91 -6.08 23.81
C SER A 394 -15.69 -5.25 22.56
N GLN A 395 -14.49 -5.28 21.96
CA GLN A 395 -14.22 -4.63 20.69
C GLN A 395 -14.71 -5.52 19.55
N PRO A 396 -15.51 -4.94 18.63
CA PRO A 396 -16.06 -5.67 17.52
C PRO A 396 -15.01 -5.98 16.44
N LEU A 397 -13.75 -5.60 16.61
CA LEU A 397 -12.72 -5.70 15.59
C LEU A 397 -11.55 -6.59 16.02
N GLU A 398 -11.15 -7.48 15.12
CA GLU A 398 -9.88 -8.23 15.16
C GLU A 398 -8.84 -7.54 14.29
N ILE A 399 -7.59 -7.45 14.75
CA ILE A 399 -6.44 -7.05 13.95
C ILE A 399 -5.78 -8.30 13.40
N TRP A 400 -5.88 -8.49 12.10
CA TRP A 400 -5.17 -9.51 11.33
C TRP A 400 -3.84 -8.93 10.87
N SER A 401 -2.77 -9.69 10.94
CA SER A 401 -1.48 -9.31 10.37
C SER A 401 -0.87 -10.48 9.62
N ALA A 402 -0.23 -10.21 8.50
CA ALA A 402 0.60 -11.15 7.78
C ALA A 402 1.99 -10.55 7.67
N CYS A 403 2.97 -11.20 8.28
CA CYS A 403 4.32 -10.74 8.41
C CYS A 403 5.28 -11.66 7.67
N PHE A 404 6.20 -11.11 6.90
CA PHE A 404 7.29 -11.86 6.27
C PHE A 404 8.63 -11.31 6.74
N GLN A 405 9.65 -12.15 6.77
CA GLN A 405 10.99 -11.75 7.23
C GLN A 405 11.78 -11.13 6.08
N ARG A 406 12.49 -10.04 6.34
CA ARG A 406 13.51 -9.48 5.43
C ARG A 406 14.73 -9.04 6.23
N GLU A 407 15.87 -8.89 5.56
CA GLU A 407 17.05 -8.26 6.16
C GLU A 407 16.90 -6.75 6.14
N GLY A 408 16.54 -6.16 7.28
CA GLY A 408 16.55 -4.71 7.50
C GLY A 408 17.91 -4.21 7.99
N MET A 409 18.03 -2.90 8.14
CA MET A 409 19.25 -2.23 8.60
C MET A 409 19.69 -2.76 9.98
N LEU A 410 18.73 -3.03 10.86
CA LEU A 410 18.98 -3.54 12.22
C LEU A 410 19.08 -5.07 12.30
N GLY A 411 19.01 -5.77 11.17
CA GLY A 411 19.03 -7.24 11.07
C GLY A 411 17.71 -7.77 10.52
N PRO A 412 17.40 -9.07 10.73
CA PRO A 412 16.16 -9.62 10.23
C PRO A 412 14.93 -8.97 10.91
N GLU A 413 14.07 -8.36 10.11
CA GLU A 413 12.87 -7.64 10.54
C GLU A 413 11.61 -8.32 9.99
N ARG A 414 10.52 -8.27 10.78
CA ARG A 414 9.20 -8.75 10.36
C ARG A 414 8.42 -7.61 9.72
N HIS A 415 8.07 -7.79 8.45
CA HIS A 415 7.30 -6.86 7.65
C HIS A 415 5.84 -7.27 7.64
N CYS A 416 5.03 -6.57 8.44
CA CYS A 416 3.63 -6.92 8.63
C CYS A 416 2.70 -6.03 7.79
N VAL A 417 1.77 -6.67 7.10
CA VAL A 417 0.55 -6.06 6.57
C VAL A 417 -0.53 -6.35 7.58
N SER A 418 -1.18 -5.32 8.12
CA SER A 418 -2.28 -5.53 9.06
C SER A 418 -3.61 -5.12 8.45
N SER A 419 -4.70 -5.77 8.83
CA SER A 419 -6.05 -5.29 8.60
C SER A 419 -6.99 -5.53 9.76
N THR A 420 -7.99 -4.67 9.92
CA THR A 420 -9.07 -4.89 10.87
C THR A 420 -10.25 -5.52 10.17
N ARG A 421 -10.94 -6.43 10.87
CA ARG A 421 -12.22 -7.00 10.42
C ARG A 421 -13.13 -7.22 11.61
N GLN A 422 -14.43 -7.35 11.35
CA GLN A 422 -15.39 -7.70 12.40
C GLN A 422 -14.99 -9.03 13.04
N ALA A 423 -15.01 -9.08 14.36
CA ALA A 423 -14.68 -10.28 15.11
C ALA A 423 -15.67 -11.39 14.75
N ASP A 424 -15.13 -12.57 14.43
CA ASP A 424 -15.98 -13.70 14.04
C ASP A 424 -16.59 -14.30 15.32
N ALA A 425 -17.92 -14.24 15.43
CA ALA A 425 -18.65 -14.79 16.56
C ALA A 425 -18.34 -16.30 16.76
N GLN A 426 -18.11 -17.04 15.67
CA GLN A 426 -17.72 -18.45 15.72
C GLN A 426 -16.31 -18.61 16.29
N ARG A 427 -15.37 -17.74 15.93
CA ARG A 427 -14.00 -17.77 16.46
C ARG A 427 -13.96 -17.43 17.95
N ALA A 428 -14.74 -16.43 18.38
CA ALA A 428 -14.91 -16.13 19.79
C ALA A 428 -15.48 -17.34 20.56
N ALA A 429 -16.42 -18.07 19.96
CA ALA A 429 -16.99 -19.29 20.53
C ALA A 429 -15.98 -20.45 20.57
N ASP A 430 -15.21 -20.68 19.50
CA ASP A 430 -14.20 -21.74 19.39
C ASP A 430 -13.07 -21.53 20.42
N LEU A 431 -12.64 -20.28 20.62
CA LEU A 431 -11.66 -19.90 21.65
C LEU A 431 -12.25 -19.98 23.07
N GLY A 432 -13.53 -19.69 23.24
CA GLY A 432 -14.24 -19.93 24.50
C GLY A 432 -14.34 -21.43 24.84
N ALA A 433 -14.40 -22.30 23.83
CA ALA A 433 -14.45 -23.74 24.01
C ALA A 433 -13.07 -24.36 24.33
N SER A 434 -11.97 -23.83 23.77
CA SER A 434 -10.61 -24.29 24.08
C SER A 434 -10.19 -24.01 25.52
N ARG A 435 -10.67 -22.91 26.13
CA ARG A 435 -10.52 -22.64 27.58
C ARG A 435 -10.98 -23.78 28.50
N ARG A 436 -11.92 -24.61 28.03
CA ARG A 436 -12.43 -25.74 28.82
C ARG A 436 -11.53 -26.96 28.77
N ARG A 437 -10.60 -27.03 27.80
CA ARG A 437 -9.65 -28.16 27.65
C ARG A 437 -8.34 -27.94 28.40
N ASP A 438 -7.98 -26.70 28.70
CA ASP A 438 -6.78 -26.36 29.50
C ASP A 438 -7.04 -26.36 31.01
N LYS A 439 -8.25 -26.76 31.45
CA LYS A 439 -8.41 -27.21 32.85
C LYS A 439 -7.68 -28.55 32.98
N PRO A 440 -6.70 -28.69 33.89
CA PRO A 440 -6.18 -30.01 34.20
C PRO A 440 -7.36 -30.92 34.58
N PRO A 441 -7.36 -32.20 34.16
CA PRO A 441 -8.42 -33.12 34.54
C PRO A 441 -8.61 -33.07 36.07
N PRO A 442 -9.85 -33.03 36.58
CA PRO A 442 -10.06 -33.02 38.02
C PRO A 442 -9.31 -34.21 38.62
N ALA A 443 -8.57 -33.96 39.70
CA ALA A 443 -7.87 -35.02 40.40
C ALA A 443 -8.87 -36.15 40.71
N PRO A 444 -8.51 -37.42 40.46
CA PRO A 444 -9.40 -38.53 40.77
C PRO A 444 -9.80 -38.45 42.23
N ALA A 445 -11.11 -38.50 42.49
CA ALA A 445 -11.63 -38.55 43.85
C ALA A 445 -11.00 -39.73 44.58
N GLN A 446 -10.27 -39.45 45.66
CA GLN A 446 -9.79 -40.51 46.54
C GLN A 446 -10.99 -41.09 47.33
N PRO A 447 -11.02 -42.41 47.55
CA PRO A 447 -12.15 -43.10 48.18
C PRO A 447 -12.40 -42.67 49.62
#